data_AF-A0A536E8M0-F1
#
_entry.id   AF-A0A536E8M0-F1
#
_cell.length_a   1.000
_cell.length_b   1.000
_cell.length_c   1.000
_cell.angle_alpha   90.00
_cell.angle_beta   90.00
_cell.angle_gamma   90.00
#
_symmetry.space_group_name_H-M   'P 1'
#
loop_
_entity.id
_entity.type
_entity.pdbx_description
1 polymer ?
#
loop_
_entity_poly.entity_id
_entity_poly.type
_entity_poly.pdbx_seq_one_letter_code
_entity_poly.pdbx_strand_id
1 'polypeptide(L)' 'MPSREDILTVLSAIKDPDLGRDVVSLGMIKDIAITDGGRVSFTFELTTPACPVRDRFQSLAHDLVAGIPGVT' A
#
# COMPACT_ATOMS: atom_id res chain seq x y z
N MET A 1 5.52 -3.57 -16.82
CA MET A 1 4.91 -4.39 -15.75
C MET A 1 5.30 -3.75 -14.43
N PRO A 2 4.34 -3.44 -13.55
CA PRO A 2 4.65 -2.87 -12.25
C PRO A 2 5.44 -3.88 -11.43
N SER A 3 6.58 -3.45 -10.89
CA SER A 3 7.43 -4.30 -10.06
C SER A 3 6.95 -4.24 -8.61
N ARG A 4 7.24 -5.27 -7.83
CA ARG A 4 7.00 -5.24 -6.37
C ARG A 4 7.71 -4.06 -5.72
N GLU A 5 8.89 -3.73 -6.19
CA GLU A 5 9.69 -2.60 -5.71
C GLU A 5 8.99 -1.27 -5.97
N ASP A 6 8.43 -1.04 -7.16
CA ASP A 6 7.66 0.17 -7.47
C ASP A 6 6.50 0.35 -6.48
N ILE A 7 5.75 -0.73 -6.25
CA ILE A 7 4.61 -0.71 -5.34
C ILE A 7 5.08 -0.45 -3.90
N LEU A 8 6.15 -1.09 -3.44
CA LEU A 8 6.72 -0.87 -2.10
C LEU A 8 7.24 0.55 -1.92
N THR A 9 7.92 1.11 -2.92
CA THR A 9 8.41 2.50 -2.90
C THR A 9 7.27 3.48 -2.76
N VAL A 10 6.21 3.25 -3.53
CA VAL A 10 5.01 4.08 -3.56
C VAL A 10 4.23 3.97 -2.24
N LEU A 11 4.06 2.75 -1.71
CA LEU A 11 3.44 2.51 -0.40
C LEU A 11 4.29 3.04 0.78
N SER A 12 5.63 3.11 0.63
CA SER A 12 6.54 3.68 1.64
C SER A 12 6.32 5.19 1.87
N ALA A 13 5.70 5.88 0.90
CA ALA A 13 5.28 7.28 1.09
C ALA A 13 4.22 7.44 2.19
N ILE A 14 3.47 6.38 2.47
CA ILE A 14 2.44 6.36 3.51
C ILE A 14 3.11 6.08 4.85
N LYS A 15 3.23 7.14 5.65
CA LYS A 15 3.78 7.09 7.01
C LYS A 15 2.68 7.10 8.04
N ASP A 16 2.80 6.19 8.99
CA ASP A 16 1.96 6.15 10.16
C ASP A 16 2.37 7.30 11.11
N PRO A 17 1.48 8.25 11.42
CA PRO A 17 1.80 9.38 12.30
C PRO A 17 1.89 8.97 13.77
N ASP A 18 1.35 7.82 14.15
CA ASP A 18 1.33 7.30 15.51
C ASP A 18 2.67 6.59 15.83
N LEU A 19 3.13 5.74 14.91
CA LEU A 19 4.42 5.03 15.02
C LEU A 19 5.60 5.78 14.40
N GLY A 20 5.36 6.80 13.57
CA GLY A 20 6.40 7.57 12.88
C GLY A 20 7.18 6.79 11.82
N ARG A 21 6.65 5.65 11.36
CA ARG A 21 7.28 4.76 10.36
C ARG A 21 6.32 4.48 9.20
N ASP A 22 6.88 4.10 8.07
CA ASP A 22 6.09 3.73 6.89
C ASP A 22 5.38 2.39 7.05
N VAL A 23 4.20 2.28 6.44
CA VAL A 23 3.34 1.08 6.48
C VAL A 23 4.04 -0.16 5.93
N VAL A 24 5.01 0.03 5.04
CA VAL A 24 5.84 -1.03 4.47
C VAL A 24 6.86 -1.54 5.50
N SER A 25 7.63 -0.64 6.12
CA SER A 25 8.62 -0.98 7.16
C SER A 25 7.99 -1.51 8.44
N LEU A 26 6.74 -1.12 8.73
CA LEU A 26 5.96 -1.67 9.84
C LEU A 26 5.44 -3.08 9.55
N GLY A 27 5.58 -3.58 8.32
CA GLY A 27 5.06 -4.89 7.93
C GLY A 27 3.54 -4.97 7.96
N MET A 28 2.86 -3.82 7.87
CA MET A 28 1.40 -3.74 7.85
C MET A 28 0.82 -4.22 6.51
N ILE A 29 1.65 -4.32 5.48
CA ILE A 29 1.26 -4.80 4.15
C ILE A 29 1.79 -6.22 3.96
N LYS A 30 0.87 -7.16 3.79
CA LYS A 30 1.13 -8.57 3.51
C LYS A 30 0.42 -8.99 2.22
N ASP A 31 0.79 -10.18 1.73
CA ASP A 31 0.11 -10.79 0.58
C ASP A 31 0.06 -9.89 -0.66
N ILE A 32 1.20 -9.27 -1.00
CA ILE A 32 1.32 -8.45 -2.22
C ILE A 32 1.34 -9.38 -3.42
N ALA A 33 0.24 -9.38 -4.18
CA ALA A 33 0.08 -10.09 -5.43
C ALA A 33 -0.03 -9.09 -6.59
N ILE A 34 0.79 -9.29 -7.61
CA ILE A 34 0.77 -8.50 -8.84
C ILE A 34 0.39 -9.47 -9.95
N THR A 35 -0.72 -9.18 -10.61
CA THR A 35 -1.20 -10.01 -11.72
C THR A 35 -0.73 -9.44 -13.07
N ASP A 36 -0.68 -10.31 -14.08
CA ASP A 36 -0.18 -9.98 -15.42
C ASP A 36 -0.95 -8.83 -16.10
N GLY A 37 -2.22 -8.64 -15.72
CA GLY A 37 -3.06 -7.52 -16.16
C GLY A 37 -2.84 -6.19 -15.45
N GLY A 38 -1.76 -6.04 -14.67
CA GLY A 38 -1.46 -4.82 -13.93
C GLY A 38 -2.25 -4.65 -12.64
N ARG A 39 -3.12 -5.59 -12.28
CA ARG A 39 -3.87 -5.51 -11.02
C ARG A 39 -2.96 -5.87 -9.86
N VAL A 40 -2.91 -4.95 -8.90
CA VAL A 40 -2.18 -5.06 -7.65
C VAL A 40 -3.17 -5.34 -6.51
N SER A 41 -2.93 -6.42 -5.77
CA SER A 41 -3.67 -6.77 -4.56
C SER A 41 -2.69 -6.86 -3.40
N PHE A 42 -3.09 -6.33 -2.24
CA PHE A 42 -2.34 -6.49 -0.99
C PHE A 42 -3.30 -6.46 0.20
N THR A 43 -2.89 -7.11 1.28
CA THR A 43 -3.65 -7.19 2.52
C THR A 43 -3.04 -6.26 3.55
N PHE A 44 -3.86 -5.33 4.05
CA PHE A 44 -3.49 -4.45 5.16
C PHE A 44 -3.86 -5.10 6.49
N GLU A 45 -2.85 -5.49 7.27
CA GLU A 45 -3.00 -6.08 8.60
C GLU A 45 -2.83 -4.98 9.66
N LEU A 46 -3.79 -4.05 9.73
CA LEU A 46 -3.76 -3.04 10.79
C LEU A 46 -4.19 -3.68 12.11
N THR A 47 -3.35 -3.51 13.13
CA THR A 47 -3.61 -3.87 14.53
C THR A 47 -4.69 -3.01 15.19
N THR A 48 -5.25 -2.01 14.49
CA THR A 48 -6.34 -1.14 14.99
C THR A 48 -7.63 -1.33 14.16
N PRO A 49 -8.69 -1.93 14.74
CA PRO A 49 -9.84 -2.44 13.97
C PRO A 49 -10.79 -1.36 13.39
N ALA A 50 -10.74 -0.11 13.82
CA ALA A 50 -11.82 0.85 13.54
C ALA A 50 -11.40 2.33 13.37
N CYS A 51 -10.17 2.63 12.92
CA CYS A 51 -9.76 4.02 12.72
C CYS A 51 -10.00 4.53 11.28
N PRO A 52 -10.47 5.78 11.09
CA PRO A 52 -10.61 6.43 9.78
C PRO A 52 -9.27 6.53 9.02
N VAL A 53 -8.17 6.34 9.73
CA VAL A 53 -6.81 6.32 9.20
C VAL A 53 -6.60 5.19 8.19
N ARG A 54 -7.19 4.00 8.41
CA ARG A 54 -7.06 2.87 7.47
C ARG A 54 -7.60 3.21 6.09
N ASP A 55 -8.81 3.76 6.05
CA ASP A 55 -9.49 4.13 4.82
C ASP A 55 -8.71 5.21 4.05
N ARG A 56 -8.13 6.16 4.80
CA ARG A 56 -7.24 7.18 4.25
C ARG A 56 -5.97 6.58 3.66
N PHE A 57 -5.33 5.65 4.34
CA PHE A 57 -4.15 4.94 3.82
C PHE A 57 -4.48 4.09 2.61
N GLN A 58 -5.62 3.41 2.61
CA GLN A 58 -6.06 2.63 1.47
C GLN A 58 -6.35 3.52 0.25
N SER A 59 -7.01 4.66 0.45
CA SER A 59 -7.26 5.64 -0.61
C SER A 59 -5.96 6.25 -1.15
N LEU A 60 -5.03 6.62 -0.26
CA LEU A 60 -3.70 7.11 -0.65
C LEU A 60 -2.92 6.05 -1.41
N ALA A 61 -2.89 4.81 -0.92
CA ALA A 61 -2.23 3.68 -1.57
C ALA A 61 -2.82 3.44 -2.96
N HIS A 62 -4.14 3.48 -3.08
CA HIS A 62 -4.81 3.34 -4.36
C HIS A 62 -4.44 4.44 -5.34
N ASP A 63 -4.49 5.71 -4.94
CA ASP A 63 -4.14 6.86 -5.78
C ASP A 63 -2.67 6.80 -6.24
N LEU A 64 -1.78 6.51 -5.30
CA LEU A 64 -0.36 6.37 -5.52
C LEU A 64 -0.02 5.21 -6.47
N VAL A 65 -0.66 4.05 -6.29
CA VAL A 65 -0.46 2.85 -7.13
C VAL A 65 -1.14 3.00 -8.49
N ALA A 66 -2.27 3.71 -8.58
CA ALA A 66 -2.94 4.06 -9.84
C ALA A 66 -2.09 5.00 -10.72
N GLY A 67 -1.16 5.76 -10.12
CA GLY A 67 -0.19 6.57 -10.86
C GLY A 67 0.94 5.76 -11.51
N ILE A 68 1.10 4.47 -11.19
CA ILE A 68 2.17 3.64 -11.75
C ILE A 68 1.79 3.20 -13.17
N PRO A 69 2.64 3.47 -14.18
CA PRO A 69 2.38 3.05 -15.55
C PRO A 69 2.34 1.52 -15.66
N GLY A 70 1.14 0.99 -15.95
CA GLY A 70 0.88 -0.45 -16.06
C GLY A 70 0.14 -1.06 -14.87
N VAL A 71 -0.36 -0.25 -13.94
CA VAL A 71 -1.33 -0.67 -12.92
C VAL A 71 -2.77 -0.39 -13.39
N THR A 72 -3.69 -1.33 -13.14
CA THR A 72 -5.12 -1.22 -13.50
C THR A 72 -6.06 -1.74 -12.43
#